data_AF-A0A809R8K2-F1
#
_entry.id   AF-A0A809R8K2-F1
#
_cell.length_a   1.000
_cell.length_b   1.000
_cell.length_c   1.000
_cell.angle_alpha   90.00
_cell.angle_beta   90.00
_cell.angle_gamma   90.00
#
_symmetry.space_group_name_H-M   'P 1'
#
loop_
_entity.id
_entity.type
_entity.pdbx_description
1 polymer ?
#
loop_
_entity_poly.entity_id
_entity_poly.type
_entity_poly.pdbx_seq_one_letter_code
_entity_poly.pdbx_strand_id
1 'polypeptide(L)'
;MRRLSLSLSASLFLGLGAVLMLASQPRSQTKPPIQTPDLPGITAPDKFSSGCVSCHVKLAADKDFRLVQAIKLIKGHPSIAAVKTVPNDCRACHSGKPGAAKPLSEAVHKAHFGKKSKSEFVSQFHGQCLSCHSIDPATGKQRVKSGPKNW
;
A
#
# COMPACT_ATOMS: atom_id res chain seq x y z
N MET A 1 53.42 -45.28 26.74
CA MET A 1 52.13 -44.83 27.29
C MET A 1 51.23 -44.51 26.10
N ARG A 2 50.05 -45.05 25.83
CA ARG A 2 49.01 -45.79 26.56
C ARG A 2 48.47 -46.91 25.67
N ARG A 3 48.04 -48.01 26.30
CA ARG A 3 47.22 -49.08 25.71
C ARG A 3 45.81 -48.53 25.45
N LEU A 4 45.18 -48.85 24.33
CA LEU A 4 43.72 -48.82 24.23
C LEU A 4 43.23 -50.17 23.71
N SER A 5 42.55 -50.87 24.60
CA SER A 5 42.09 -52.23 24.49
C SER A 5 40.81 -52.31 23.66
N LEU A 6 40.74 -53.33 22.83
CA LEU A 6 39.60 -53.81 22.06
C LEU A 6 38.75 -54.74 22.93
N SER A 7 37.43 -54.54 23.02
CA SER A 7 36.36 -55.50 23.42
C SER A 7 35.07 -54.73 23.78
N LEU A 8 33.83 -55.20 23.61
CA LEU A 8 33.19 -56.32 22.93
C LEU A 8 31.67 -56.02 22.93
N SER A 9 30.96 -56.60 21.97
CA SER A 9 29.52 -56.55 21.69
C SER A 9 28.54 -56.78 22.85
N ALA A 10 27.31 -56.24 22.72
CA ALA A 10 26.00 -56.83 23.05
C ALA A 10 24.95 -55.70 23.07
N SER A 11 23.68 -55.83 22.72
CA SER A 11 22.87 -56.84 22.04
C SER A 11 21.56 -56.13 21.67
N LEU A 12 20.99 -56.63 20.59
CA LEU A 12 19.65 -56.43 20.08
C LEU A 12 18.57 -56.37 21.18
N PHE A 13 17.77 -55.29 21.21
CA PHE A 13 16.41 -55.33 21.77
C PHE A 13 15.43 -54.63 20.81
N LEU A 14 14.63 -55.47 20.15
CA LEU A 14 13.35 -55.12 19.57
C LEU A 14 12.47 -54.50 20.66
N GLY A 15 12.00 -53.28 20.42
CA GLY A 15 11.08 -52.56 21.32
C GLY A 15 10.08 -51.76 20.51
N LEU A 16 9.10 -52.46 19.96
CA LEU A 16 7.86 -51.92 19.43
C LEU A 16 7.07 -51.30 20.59
N GLY A 17 6.84 -49.98 20.61
CA GLY A 17 5.87 -49.37 21.52
C GLY A 17 6.28 -48.07 22.17
N ALA A 18 6.05 -46.95 21.48
CA ALA A 18 5.73 -45.67 22.10
C ALA A 18 4.93 -44.84 21.10
N VAL A 19 3.67 -45.25 20.97
CA VAL A 19 2.59 -44.50 20.32
C VAL A 19 2.38 -43.19 21.07
N LEU A 20 2.30 -42.09 20.31
CA LEU A 20 1.70 -40.79 20.64
C LEU A 20 1.83 -40.28 22.07
N MET A 21 2.68 -39.27 22.27
CA MET A 21 2.31 -38.10 23.09
C MET A 21 2.85 -36.83 22.42
N LEU A 22 2.24 -36.44 21.28
CA LEU A 22 2.23 -35.02 20.93
C LEU A 22 1.37 -34.32 21.99
N ALA A 23 2.02 -33.87 23.05
CA ALA A 23 1.40 -33.02 24.05
C ALA A 23 0.77 -31.82 23.31
N SER A 24 -0.56 -31.78 23.35
CA SER A 24 -1.37 -30.61 23.01
C SER A 24 -0.95 -29.46 23.92
N GLN A 25 0.08 -28.72 23.54
CA GLN A 25 0.41 -27.47 24.20
C GLN A 25 -0.83 -26.57 24.05
N PRO A 26 -1.41 -26.06 25.15
CA PRO A 26 -2.42 -25.02 25.03
C PRO A 26 -1.76 -23.85 24.33
N ARG A 27 -2.21 -23.53 23.12
CA ARG A 27 -1.85 -22.28 22.44
C ARG A 27 -2.29 -21.17 23.37
N SER A 28 -1.33 -20.62 24.12
CA SER A 28 -1.52 -19.38 24.85
C SER A 28 -1.69 -18.30 23.79
N GLN A 29 -2.94 -18.08 23.37
CA GLN A 29 -3.30 -16.97 22.51
C GLN A 29 -3.32 -15.73 23.37
N THR A 30 -2.14 -15.20 23.69
CA THR A 30 -2.03 -13.81 24.08
C THR A 30 -2.57 -13.00 22.91
N LYS A 31 -3.74 -12.38 23.12
CA LYS A 31 -4.33 -11.41 22.19
C LYS A 31 -3.20 -10.48 21.73
N PRO A 32 -2.94 -10.36 20.42
CA PRO A 32 -1.93 -9.44 19.91
C PRO A 32 -2.19 -8.06 20.53
N PRO A 33 -1.15 -7.33 20.97
CA PRO A 33 -1.33 -5.99 21.48
C PRO A 33 -2.14 -5.18 20.46
N ILE A 34 -3.13 -4.42 20.93
CA ILE A 34 -3.92 -3.56 20.06
C ILE A 34 -2.95 -2.53 19.48
N GLN A 35 -2.53 -2.73 18.24
CA GLN A 35 -1.72 -1.77 17.51
C GLN A 35 -2.67 -0.73 16.96
N THR A 36 -2.44 0.54 17.31
CA THR A 36 -3.16 1.66 16.70
C THR A 36 -2.89 1.62 15.20
N PRO A 37 -3.94 1.58 14.34
CA PRO A 37 -3.74 1.58 12.89
C PRO A 37 -2.95 2.82 12.45
N ASP A 38 -2.04 2.65 11.49
CA ASP A 38 -1.34 3.76 10.84
C ASP A 38 -2.28 4.46 9.85
N LEU A 39 -2.78 5.62 10.24
CA LEU A 39 -3.71 6.44 9.47
C LEU A 39 -3.09 7.83 9.25
N PRO A 40 -2.53 8.11 8.05
CA PRO A 40 -1.91 9.39 7.74
C PRO A 40 -2.82 10.59 8.01
N GLY A 41 -2.38 11.48 8.88
CA GLY A 41 -3.11 12.68 9.30
C GLY A 41 -4.16 12.46 10.39
N ILE A 42 -4.26 11.25 10.96
CA ILE A 42 -5.14 10.95 12.10
C ILE A 42 -4.32 10.40 13.27
N THR A 43 -3.67 9.25 13.07
CA THR A 43 -2.89 8.55 14.10
C THR A 43 -1.39 8.54 13.80
N ALA A 44 -1.00 9.02 12.63
CA ALA A 44 0.38 9.13 12.17
C ALA A 44 0.62 10.41 11.36
N PRO A 45 1.88 10.87 11.23
CA PRO A 45 2.23 12.02 10.40
C PRO A 45 1.76 11.87 8.95
N ASP A 46 1.15 12.92 8.40
CA ASP A 46 0.67 12.93 7.02
C ASP A 46 1.81 13.26 6.03
N LYS A 47 2.51 12.23 5.57
CA LYS A 47 3.54 12.36 4.53
C LYS A 47 2.98 12.69 3.14
N PHE A 48 1.67 12.66 2.97
CA PHE A 48 0.97 12.83 1.69
C PHE A 48 -0.05 13.97 1.73
N SER A 49 0.26 15.04 2.48
CA SER A 49 -0.66 16.17 2.73
C SER A 49 -1.12 16.90 1.46
N SER A 50 -0.33 16.86 0.39
CA SER A 50 -0.68 17.41 -0.93
C SER A 50 -1.30 16.38 -1.88
N GLY A 51 -1.58 15.17 -1.39
CA GLY A 51 -2.19 14.08 -2.14
C GLY A 51 -1.38 13.69 -3.36
N CYS A 52 -1.93 13.92 -4.55
CA CYS A 52 -1.39 13.45 -5.82
C CYS A 52 0.09 13.87 -6.01
N VAL A 53 0.41 15.13 -5.74
CA VAL A 53 1.75 15.69 -5.99
C VAL A 53 2.77 15.34 -4.91
N SER A 54 2.36 14.67 -3.82
CA SER A 54 3.28 14.10 -2.84
C SER A 54 4.01 12.86 -3.37
N CYS A 55 3.39 12.09 -4.28
CA CYS A 55 4.01 10.90 -4.90
C CYS A 55 4.34 11.11 -6.39
N HIS A 56 3.51 11.84 -7.12
CA HIS A 56 3.73 12.12 -8.54
C HIS A 56 4.73 13.26 -8.72
N VAL A 57 6.01 12.94 -8.47
CA VAL A 57 7.14 13.87 -8.50
C VAL A 57 8.20 13.43 -9.52
N LYS A 58 9.16 14.30 -9.78
CA LYS A 58 10.38 13.94 -10.51
C LYS A 58 11.42 13.45 -9.50
N LEU A 59 11.80 12.18 -9.58
CA LEU A 59 12.79 11.57 -8.68
C LEU A 59 14.22 11.69 -9.23
N ALA A 60 14.37 11.67 -10.56
CA ALA A 60 15.65 11.84 -11.25
C ALA A 60 15.43 12.36 -12.69
N ALA A 61 16.51 12.55 -13.45
CA ALA A 61 16.45 12.98 -14.85
C ALA A 61 15.58 12.03 -15.70
N ASP A 62 15.80 10.72 -15.55
CA ASP A 62 15.15 9.61 -16.25
C ASP A 62 13.90 9.05 -15.52
N LYS A 63 13.66 9.49 -14.28
CA LYS A 63 12.54 9.03 -13.43
C LYS A 63 11.59 10.17 -13.11
N ASP A 64 10.69 10.47 -14.04
CA ASP A 64 9.69 11.52 -13.92
C ASP A 64 8.27 10.93 -13.82
N PHE A 65 7.74 10.88 -12.61
CA PHE A 65 6.41 10.35 -12.32
C PHE A 65 5.34 11.44 -12.18
N ARG A 66 5.66 12.69 -12.53
CA ARG A 66 4.69 13.78 -12.49
C ARG A 66 3.50 13.49 -13.40
N LEU A 67 2.31 13.89 -12.97
CA LEU A 67 1.05 13.58 -13.68
C LEU A 67 1.05 14.05 -15.13
N VAL A 68 1.72 15.16 -15.44
CA VAL A 68 1.84 15.66 -16.82
C VAL A 68 2.47 14.61 -17.77
N GLN A 69 3.36 13.76 -17.26
CA GLN A 69 3.99 12.71 -18.07
C GLN A 69 3.01 11.59 -18.36
N ALA A 70 2.22 11.16 -17.37
CA ALA A 70 1.17 10.17 -17.57
C ALA A 70 0.07 10.68 -18.52
N ILE A 71 -0.35 11.95 -18.37
CA ILE A 71 -1.41 12.54 -19.18
C ILE A 71 -1.02 12.65 -20.66
N LYS A 72 0.25 12.95 -20.97
CA LYS A 72 0.76 12.96 -22.35
C LYS A 72 0.59 11.62 -23.08
N LEU A 73 0.51 10.51 -22.34
CA LEU A 73 0.32 9.17 -22.91
C LEU A 73 -1.16 8.83 -23.17
N ILE A 74 -2.09 9.65 -22.68
CA ILE A 74 -3.53 9.43 -22.87
C ILE A 74 -3.95 10.03 -24.21
N LYS A 75 -4.19 9.17 -25.19
CA LYS A 75 -4.66 9.58 -26.52
C LYS A 75 -5.96 10.40 -26.40
N GLY A 76 -5.95 11.62 -26.96
CA GLY A 76 -7.11 12.50 -26.99
C GLY A 76 -7.36 13.29 -25.69
N HIS A 77 -6.45 13.24 -24.71
CA HIS A 77 -6.57 14.12 -23.54
C HIS A 77 -6.28 15.58 -23.94
N PRO A 78 -7.15 16.55 -23.60
CA PRO A 78 -6.91 17.95 -23.91
C PRO A 78 -5.71 18.51 -23.13
N SER A 79 -5.19 19.65 -23.58
CA SER A 79 -4.11 20.34 -22.86
C SER A 79 -4.52 20.68 -21.43
N ILE A 80 -3.60 20.47 -20.50
CA ILE A 80 -3.75 20.79 -19.07
C ILE A 80 -2.99 22.07 -18.68
N ALA A 81 -2.61 22.91 -19.64
CA ALA A 81 -1.81 24.12 -19.38
C ALA A 81 -2.47 25.04 -18.34
N ALA A 82 -3.82 25.12 -18.35
CA ALA A 82 -4.60 25.93 -17.43
C ALA A 82 -4.69 25.38 -15.98
N VAL A 83 -4.28 24.13 -15.75
CA VAL A 83 -4.26 23.54 -14.39
C VAL A 83 -3.23 24.27 -13.54
N LYS A 84 -3.63 24.62 -12.31
CA LYS A 84 -2.81 25.23 -11.27
C LYS A 84 -2.77 24.37 -10.01
N THR A 85 -3.89 23.75 -9.66
CA THR A 85 -4.06 22.92 -8.47
C THR A 85 -4.54 21.53 -8.83
N VAL A 86 -3.89 20.52 -8.25
CA VAL A 86 -4.15 19.11 -8.51
C VAL A 86 -4.72 18.50 -7.23
N PRO A 87 -5.81 17.72 -7.29
CA PRO A 87 -6.63 17.39 -8.46
C PRO A 87 -7.81 18.34 -8.70
N ASN A 88 -7.92 19.44 -7.95
CA ASN A 88 -9.11 20.29 -7.99
C ASN A 88 -9.47 20.79 -9.39
N ASP A 89 -8.50 21.30 -10.15
CA ASP A 89 -8.76 21.81 -11.50
C ASP A 89 -9.04 20.68 -12.51
N CYS A 90 -8.57 19.46 -12.24
CA CYS A 90 -8.86 18.30 -13.08
C CYS A 90 -10.36 17.99 -13.11
N ARG A 91 -11.09 18.34 -12.05
CA ARG A 91 -12.54 18.11 -11.93
C ARG A 91 -13.35 19.00 -12.87
N ALA A 92 -12.78 20.08 -13.42
CA ALA A 92 -13.47 20.91 -14.40
C ALA A 92 -13.91 20.08 -15.61
N CYS A 93 -13.03 19.20 -16.11
CA CYS A 93 -13.33 18.30 -17.22
C CYS A 93 -13.85 16.93 -16.74
N HIS A 94 -13.40 16.45 -15.57
CA HIS A 94 -13.74 15.12 -15.03
C HIS A 94 -14.84 15.18 -13.97
N SER A 95 -15.83 16.05 -14.16
CA SER A 95 -16.88 16.35 -13.18
C SER A 95 -17.90 15.21 -12.98
N GLY A 96 -17.99 14.30 -13.96
CA GLY A 96 -19.03 13.25 -14.00
C GLY A 96 -20.40 13.74 -14.44
N LYS A 97 -20.52 15.01 -14.87
CA LYS A 97 -21.74 15.54 -15.49
C LYS A 97 -21.90 15.00 -16.93
N PRO A 98 -23.13 15.02 -17.50
CA PRO A 98 -23.33 14.70 -18.90
C PRO A 98 -22.41 15.53 -19.81
N GLY A 99 -21.79 14.90 -20.80
CA GLY A 99 -20.81 15.53 -21.71
C GLY A 99 -19.42 15.76 -21.11
N ALA A 100 -19.20 15.49 -19.82
CA ALA A 100 -17.89 15.56 -19.20
C ALA A 100 -17.04 14.32 -19.57
N ALA A 101 -15.72 14.45 -19.40
CA ALA A 101 -14.84 13.29 -19.39
C ALA A 101 -15.23 12.34 -18.24
N LYS A 102 -14.79 11.09 -18.34
CA LYS A 102 -14.96 10.07 -17.31
C LYS A 102 -14.69 10.62 -15.91
N PRO A 103 -15.51 10.32 -14.88
CA PRO A 103 -15.33 10.87 -13.54
C PRO A 103 -13.90 10.68 -13.02
N LEU A 104 -13.35 11.72 -12.39
CA LEU A 104 -11.96 11.71 -11.94
C LEU A 104 -11.69 10.56 -10.95
N SER A 105 -12.64 10.30 -10.06
CA SER A 105 -12.58 9.21 -9.09
C SER A 105 -12.40 7.85 -9.77
N GLU A 106 -13.10 7.61 -10.88
CA GLU A 106 -13.01 6.33 -11.58
C GLU A 106 -11.65 6.19 -12.29
N ALA A 107 -11.15 7.26 -12.91
CA ALA A 107 -9.83 7.25 -13.53
C ALA A 107 -8.72 7.01 -12.50
N VAL A 108 -8.74 7.74 -11.38
CA VAL A 108 -7.72 7.65 -10.33
C VAL A 108 -7.77 6.29 -9.64
N HIS A 109 -8.94 5.83 -9.19
CA HIS A 109 -9.04 4.53 -8.52
C HIS A 109 -8.66 3.39 -9.46
N LYS A 110 -9.07 3.44 -10.74
CA LYS A 110 -8.65 2.40 -11.71
C LYS A 110 -7.12 2.36 -11.88
N ALA A 111 -6.46 3.52 -11.96
CA ALA A 111 -5.00 3.57 -12.10
C ALA A 111 -4.27 2.98 -10.88
N HIS A 112 -4.79 3.19 -9.67
CA HIS A 112 -4.12 2.80 -8.42
C HIS A 112 -4.60 1.44 -7.86
N PHE A 113 -5.76 0.93 -8.26
CA PHE A 113 -6.30 -0.32 -7.74
C PHE A 113 -6.65 -1.34 -8.82
N GLY A 114 -6.63 -0.97 -10.11
CA GLY A 114 -7.09 -1.84 -11.20
C GLY A 114 -6.31 -3.15 -11.33
N LYS A 115 -5.06 -3.20 -10.87
CA LYS A 115 -4.23 -4.40 -10.81
C LYS A 115 -4.37 -5.20 -9.50
N LYS A 116 -5.30 -4.82 -8.62
CA LYS A 116 -5.54 -5.43 -7.29
C LYS A 116 -4.23 -5.50 -6.49
N SER A 117 -3.88 -6.67 -5.93
CA SER A 117 -2.64 -6.88 -5.16
C SER A 117 -1.35 -6.66 -5.95
N LYS A 118 -1.40 -6.65 -7.30
CA LYS A 118 -0.26 -6.34 -8.17
C LYS A 118 -0.13 -4.84 -8.49
N SER A 119 -0.99 -4.00 -7.92
CA SER A 119 -0.82 -2.55 -8.02
C SER A 119 0.31 -2.10 -7.10
N GLU A 120 1.20 -1.26 -7.61
CA GLU A 120 2.26 -0.62 -6.82
C GLU A 120 1.70 0.12 -5.60
N PHE A 121 0.55 0.77 -5.77
CA PHE A 121 -0.13 1.46 -4.68
C PHE A 121 -0.59 0.50 -3.58
N VAL A 122 -1.06 -0.68 -3.95
CA VAL A 122 -1.54 -1.68 -2.99
C VAL A 122 -0.36 -2.41 -2.34
N SER A 123 0.66 -2.78 -3.11
CA SER A 123 1.80 -3.54 -2.60
C SER A 123 2.75 -2.70 -1.74
N GLN A 124 2.98 -1.44 -2.10
CA GLN A 124 3.96 -0.58 -1.40
C GLN A 124 3.32 0.41 -0.43
N PHE A 125 2.13 0.91 -0.74
CA PHE A 125 1.43 1.91 0.07
C PHE A 125 0.20 1.33 0.76
N HIS A 126 0.07 0.00 0.76
CA HIS A 126 -0.97 -0.75 1.46
C HIS A 126 -2.42 -0.32 1.13
N GLY A 127 -2.63 0.32 -0.02
CA GLY A 127 -3.95 0.81 -0.41
C GLY A 127 -4.50 1.92 0.49
N GLN A 128 -3.63 2.66 1.21
CA GLN A 128 -4.06 3.64 2.21
C GLN A 128 -4.88 4.78 1.60
N CYS A 129 -6.19 4.78 1.88
CA CYS A 129 -7.13 5.80 1.39
C CYS A 129 -6.67 7.22 1.73
N LEU A 130 -6.07 7.37 2.92
CA LEU A 130 -5.61 8.65 3.44
C LEU A 130 -4.35 9.18 2.76
N SER A 131 -3.72 8.44 1.84
CA SER A 131 -2.66 8.99 0.99
C SER A 131 -3.20 10.01 -0.01
N CYS A 132 -4.50 9.93 -0.36
CA CYS A 132 -5.16 10.87 -1.27
C CYS A 132 -6.30 11.63 -0.59
N HIS A 133 -6.93 11.04 0.42
CA HIS A 133 -8.05 11.63 1.12
C HIS A 133 -7.65 12.16 2.49
N SER A 134 -8.29 13.23 2.94
CA SER A 134 -8.37 13.55 4.36
C SER A 134 -9.78 13.23 4.85
N ILE A 135 -9.90 12.90 6.13
CA ILE A 135 -11.17 12.70 6.81
C ILE A 135 -11.15 13.49 8.11
N ASP A 136 -12.23 14.21 8.36
CA ASP A 136 -12.46 14.80 9.67
C ASP A 136 -12.96 13.68 10.61
N PRO A 137 -12.22 13.32 11.68
CA PRO A 137 -12.59 12.23 12.56
C PRO A 137 -13.84 12.53 13.40
N ALA A 138 -14.19 13.80 13.60
CA ALA A 138 -15.39 14.17 14.36
C ALA A 138 -16.66 14.04 13.50
N THR A 139 -16.58 14.35 12.21
CA THR A 139 -17.76 14.40 11.32
C THR A 139 -17.81 13.28 10.27
N GLY A 140 -16.72 12.53 10.09
CA GLY A 140 -16.57 11.54 9.01
C GLY A 140 -16.46 12.17 7.62
N LYS A 141 -16.41 13.50 7.53
CA LYS A 141 -16.45 14.22 6.26
C LYS A 141 -15.12 14.07 5.53
N GLN A 142 -15.15 13.43 4.36
CA GLN A 142 -13.95 13.22 3.53
C GLN A 142 -13.71 14.35 2.51
N ARG A 143 -12.45 14.59 2.19
CA ARG A 143 -11.98 15.44 1.09
C ARG A 143 -10.89 14.75 0.31
N VAL A 144 -10.72 15.14 -0.95
CA VAL A 144 -9.50 14.81 -1.69
C VAL A 144 -8.48 15.90 -1.41
N LYS A 145 -7.29 15.51 -0.96
CA LYS A 145 -6.16 16.41 -0.73
C LYS A 145 -5.74 17.05 -2.05
N SER A 146 -5.26 18.29 -1.98
CA SER A 146 -4.86 19.03 -3.17
C SER A 146 -3.61 19.87 -2.90
N GLY A 147 -2.80 20.06 -3.94
CA GLY A 147 -1.62 20.90 -3.90
C GLY A 147 -1.37 21.60 -5.24
N PRO A 148 -0.39 22.52 -5.30
CA PRO A 148 0.02 23.15 -6.55
C PRO A 148 0.56 22.11 -7.53
N LYS A 149 0.37 22.32 -8.82
CA LYS A 149 1.04 21.50 -9.85
C LYS A 149 2.57 21.61 -9.69
N ASN A 150 3.28 20.57 -10.12
CA ASN A 150 4.74 20.49 -10.01
C ASN A 150 5.44 20.34 -11.37
N TRP A 151 4.85 20.90 -12.42
CA TRP A 151 5.39 20.92 -13.78
C TRP A 151 5.21 22.26 -14.48
#